data_AF-A0A1S9CXQ5-F1
#
_entry.id   AF-A0A1S9CXQ5-F1
#
_cell.length_a   1.000
_cell.length_b   1.000
_cell.length_c   1.000
_cell.angle_alpha   90.00
_cell.angle_beta   90.00
_cell.angle_gamma   90.00
#
_symmetry.space_group_name_H-M   'P 1'
#
loop_
_entity.id
_entity.type
_entity.pdbx_description
1 polymer ?
#
loop_
_entity_poly.entity_id
_entity_poly.type
_entity_poly.pdbx_seq_one_letter_code
_entity_poly.pdbx_strand_id
1 'polypeptide(L)'
;MIYLDTSVALAHLLAEDRSPPESLWTQTLVSSRLLEYELWTRVHARGLTHSHGEYVRTLIGHVALLELAPPVLARALEPFPHPVRTLDALHLASMEFLRAQGQPVQLASYDKRLLAAARDLNFDPVDL
;
A
#
# COMPACT_ATOMS: atom_id res chain seq x y z
N MET A 1 0.32 -3.02 -13.16
CA MET A 1 -0.51 -3.28 -11.95
C MET A 1 -0.40 -2.08 -11.02
N ILE A 2 -1.30 -1.93 -10.05
CA ILE A 2 -1.26 -0.82 -9.10
C ILE A 2 -0.95 -1.35 -7.71
N TYR A 3 0.10 -0.80 -7.10
CA TYR A 3 0.41 -0.98 -5.70
C TYR A 3 -0.50 -0.08 -4.87
N LEU A 4 -1.37 -0.69 -4.07
CA LEU A 4 -2.29 0.00 -3.17
C LEU A 4 -1.61 0.24 -1.82
N ASP A 5 -1.36 1.49 -1.49
CA ASP A 5 -0.95 1.89 -0.14
C ASP A 5 -2.15 1.96 0.82
N THR A 6 -1.89 1.75 2.11
CA THR A 6 -2.91 1.72 3.15
C THR A 6 -3.66 3.04 3.26
N SER A 7 -3.03 4.18 2.97
CA SER A 7 -3.72 5.48 3.00
C SER A 7 -4.90 5.56 2.02
N VAL A 8 -4.82 4.91 0.85
CA VAL A 8 -5.91 4.87 -0.14
C VAL A 8 -7.01 3.91 0.29
N ALA A 9 -6.63 2.74 0.78
CA ALA A 9 -7.58 1.76 1.30
C ALA A 9 -8.38 2.32 2.49
N LEU A 10 -7.72 3.03 3.41
CA LEU A 10 -8.38 3.68 4.54
C LEU A 10 -9.31 4.81 4.10
N ALA A 11 -8.89 5.63 3.14
CA ALA A 11 -9.70 6.72 2.61
C ALA A 11 -11.03 6.20 2.03
N HIS A 12 -10.96 5.09 1.29
CA HIS A 12 -12.14 4.39 0.78
C HIS A 12 -13.01 3.77 1.89
N LEU A 13 -12.40 3.04 2.82
CA LEU A 13 -13.11 2.33 3.88
C LEU A 13 -13.81 3.26 4.86
N LEU A 14 -13.18 4.39 5.18
CA LEU A 14 -13.63 5.30 6.25
C LEU A 14 -14.37 6.53 5.71
N ALA A 15 -14.61 6.58 4.39
CA ALA A 15 -15.23 7.70 3.70
C ALA A 15 -14.64 9.05 4.13
N GLU A 16 -13.30 9.14 4.15
CA GLU A 16 -12.61 10.38 4.51
C GLU A 16 -12.82 11.44 3.41
N ASP A 17 -12.41 12.70 3.63
CA ASP A 17 -12.60 13.82 2.68
C ASP A 17 -12.01 13.59 1.27
N ARG A 18 -11.26 12.50 1.09
CA ARG A 18 -10.73 12.02 -0.19
C ARG A 18 -11.26 10.60 -0.40
N SER A 19 -11.74 10.32 -1.61
CA SER A 19 -12.13 8.97 -2.04
C SER A 19 -11.43 8.65 -3.35
N PRO A 20 -10.76 7.48 -3.47
CA PRO A 20 -10.18 7.09 -4.74
C PRO A 20 -11.25 6.90 -5.83
N PRO A 21 -10.92 7.17 -7.10
CA PRO A 21 -11.86 7.02 -8.20
C PRO A 21 -12.28 5.56 -8.37
N GLU A 22 -13.53 5.33 -8.80
CA GLU A 22 -14.06 3.97 -8.98
C GLU A 22 -13.22 3.13 -9.95
N SER A 23 -12.62 3.77 -10.96
CA SER A 23 -11.74 3.15 -11.95
C SER A 23 -10.47 2.52 -11.35
N LEU A 24 -10.08 2.90 -10.12
CA LEU A 24 -8.97 2.26 -9.42
C LEU A 24 -9.28 0.79 -9.12
N TRP A 25 -10.51 0.52 -8.69
CA TRP A 25 -10.94 -0.81 -8.24
C TRP A 25 -11.16 -1.80 -9.39
N THR A 26 -11.16 -1.33 -10.63
CA THR A 26 -11.18 -2.20 -11.83
C THR A 26 -9.79 -2.66 -12.26
N GLN A 27 -8.73 -2.17 -11.62
CA GLN A 27 -7.35 -2.50 -11.94
C GLN A 27 -6.89 -3.75 -11.18
N THR A 28 -5.80 -4.38 -11.63
CA THR A 28 -5.11 -5.39 -10.82
C THR A 28 -4.39 -4.72 -9.66
N LEU A 29 -4.94 -4.88 -8.45
CA LEU A 29 -4.40 -4.33 -7.22
C LEU A 29 -3.46 -5.32 -6.53
N VAL A 30 -2.31 -4.82 -6.09
CA VAL A 30 -1.33 -5.55 -5.29
C VAL A 30 -0.96 -4.69 -4.08
N SER A 31 -0.58 -5.29 -2.96
CA SER A 31 0.03 -4.57 -1.84
C SER A 31 0.95 -5.49 -1.04
N SER A 32 1.74 -4.93 -0.13
CA SER A 32 2.40 -5.74 0.90
C SER A 32 1.35 -6.36 1.82
N ARG A 33 1.66 -7.54 2.35
CA ARG A 33 0.93 -8.17 3.45
C ARG A 33 0.71 -7.21 4.65
N LEU A 34 1.55 -6.17 4.79
CA LEU A 34 1.36 -5.10 5.77
C LEU A 34 0.00 -4.39 5.67
N LEU A 35 -0.59 -4.28 4.48
CA LEU A 35 -1.91 -3.65 4.26
C LEU A 35 -2.95 -4.20 5.24
N GLU A 36 -2.99 -5.53 5.41
CA GLU A 36 -3.91 -6.19 6.34
C GLU A 36 -3.73 -5.70 7.78
N TYR A 37 -2.48 -5.65 8.24
CA TYR A 37 -2.13 -5.25 9.61
C TYR A 37 -2.40 -3.77 9.86
N GLU A 38 -2.07 -2.91 8.91
CA GLU A 38 -2.27 -1.48 9.05
C GLU A 38 -3.76 -1.12 9.03
N LEU A 39 -4.55 -1.75 8.15
CA LEU A 39 -6.01 -1.60 8.12
C LEU A 39 -6.65 -2.02 9.44
N TRP A 40 -6.37 -3.23 9.93
CA TRP A 40 -6.94 -3.72 11.18
C TRP A 40 -6.50 -2.89 12.37
N THR A 41 -5.21 -2.53 12.46
CA THR A 41 -4.68 -1.66 13.51
C THR A 41 -5.44 -0.33 13.53
N ARG A 42 -5.71 0.26 12.37
CA ARG A 42 -6.44 1.53 12.28
C ARG A 42 -7.91 1.39 12.64
N VAL A 43 -8.58 0.34 12.18
CA VAL A 43 -9.99 0.07 12.49
C VAL A 43 -10.19 -0.19 13.97
N HIS A 44 -9.29 -0.96 14.60
CA HIS A 44 -9.32 -1.19 16.05
C HIS A 44 -9.06 0.10 16.84
N ALA A 45 -8.08 0.91 16.43
CA ALA A 45 -7.80 2.19 17.08
C ALA A 45 -8.98 3.17 17.04
N ARG A 46 -9.87 3.06 16.04
CA ARG A 46 -11.10 3.86 15.93
C ARG A 46 -12.34 3.18 16.54
N GLY A 47 -12.22 1.95 17.08
CA GLY A 47 -13.36 1.20 17.62
C GLY A 47 -14.37 0.75 16.56
N LEU A 48 -13.95 0.63 15.29
CA LEU A 48 -14.84 0.45 14.15
C LEU A 48 -15.01 -1.02 13.71
N THR A 49 -14.50 -1.98 14.46
CA THR A 49 -14.51 -3.41 14.08
C THR A 49 -15.91 -3.92 13.71
N HIS A 50 -16.94 -3.54 14.49
CA HIS A 50 -18.31 -4.00 14.24
C HIS A 50 -18.90 -3.45 12.93
N SER A 51 -18.65 -2.18 12.61
CA SER A 51 -19.20 -1.53 11.42
C SER A 51 -18.36 -1.75 10.17
N HIS A 52 -17.03 -1.86 10.29
CA HIS A 52 -16.10 -1.87 9.15
C HIS A 52 -15.40 -3.22 8.92
N GLY A 53 -15.53 -4.19 9.84
CA GLY A 53 -14.75 -5.42 9.77
C GLY A 53 -15.02 -6.28 8.53
N GLU A 54 -16.26 -6.34 8.05
CA GLU A 54 -16.58 -7.04 6.79
C GLU A 54 -16.02 -6.31 5.57
N TYR A 55 -16.11 -4.97 5.55
CA TYR A 55 -15.56 -4.15 4.47
C TYR A 55 -14.04 -4.30 4.37
N VAL A 56 -13.32 -4.34 5.51
CA VAL A 56 -11.88 -4.61 5.54
C VAL A 56 -11.56 -5.97 4.91
N ARG A 57 -12.25 -7.03 5.32
CA ARG A 57 -12.04 -8.39 4.78
C ARG A 57 -12.34 -8.46 3.28
N THR A 58 -13.41 -7.80 2.86
CA THR A 58 -13.81 -7.73 1.45
C THR A 58 -12.77 -7.00 0.61
N LEU A 59 -12.27 -5.85 1.09
CA LEU A 59 -11.22 -5.10 0.41
C LEU A 59 -9.95 -5.94 0.29
N ILE A 60 -9.48 -6.53 1.39
CA ILE A 60 -8.29 -7.39 1.39
C ILE A 60 -8.44 -8.56 0.41
N GLY A 61 -9.62 -9.18 0.34
CA GLY A 61 -9.91 -10.28 -0.58
C GLY A 61 -9.79 -9.92 -2.07
N HIS A 62 -9.86 -8.62 -2.42
CA HIS A 62 -9.68 -8.12 -3.78
C HIS A 62 -8.25 -7.68 -4.12
N VAL A 63 -7.35 -7.67 -3.14
CA VAL A 63 -5.96 -7.22 -3.32
C VAL A 63 -5.03 -8.44 -3.30
N ALA A 64 -4.18 -8.57 -4.32
CA ALA A 64 -3.11 -9.56 -4.29
C ALA A 64 -2.07 -9.15 -3.22
N LEU A 65 -1.91 -9.95 -2.17
CA LEU A 65 -0.96 -9.65 -1.10
C LEU A 65 0.41 -10.28 -1.39
N LEU A 66 1.43 -9.45 -1.42
CA LEU A 66 2.83 -9.86 -1.46
C LEU A 66 3.35 -10.08 -0.04
N GLU A 67 3.81 -11.29 0.24
CA GLU A 67 4.43 -11.64 1.52
C GLU A 67 5.73 -10.87 1.76
N LEU A 68 6.05 -10.65 3.04
CA LEU A 68 7.34 -10.16 3.50
C LEU A 68 8.40 -11.28 3.43
N ALA A 69 8.68 -11.75 2.22
CA ALA A 69 9.67 -12.78 1.95
C ALA A 69 11.09 -12.26 2.26
N PRO A 70 12.07 -13.16 2.51
CA PRO A 70 13.44 -12.75 2.84
C PRO A 70 14.06 -11.72 1.88
N PRO A 71 13.87 -11.76 0.55
CA PRO A 71 14.39 -10.73 -0.35
C PRO A 71 13.80 -9.33 -0.12
N VAL A 72 12.50 -9.25 0.24
CA VAL A 72 11.83 -7.99 0.57
C VAL A 72 12.41 -7.42 1.87
N LEU A 73 12.52 -8.27 2.90
CA LEU A 73 13.08 -7.88 4.20
C LEU A 73 14.54 -7.44 4.08
N ALA A 74 15.34 -8.16 3.30
CA ALA A 74 16.73 -7.80 3.04
C ALA A 74 16.82 -6.43 2.35
N ARG A 75 16.00 -6.18 1.32
CA ARG A 75 15.97 -4.89 0.64
C ARG A 75 15.58 -3.74 1.59
N ALA A 76 14.66 -3.96 2.51
CA ALA A 76 14.24 -2.92 3.46
C ALA A 76 15.33 -2.50 4.46
N LEU A 77 16.39 -3.31 4.64
CA LEU A 77 17.55 -2.96 5.46
C LEU A 77 18.59 -2.10 4.73
N GLU A 78 18.52 -2.05 3.41
CA GLU A 78 19.43 -1.26 2.59
C GLU A 78 19.04 0.23 2.56
N PRO A 79 20.00 1.15 2.32
CA PRO A 79 19.71 2.58 2.25
C PRO A 79 18.61 2.93 1.23
N PHE A 80 17.85 3.98 1.56
CA PHE A 80 16.92 4.64 0.65
C PHE A 80 17.44 6.04 0.29
N PRO A 81 17.08 6.60 -0.88
CA PRO A 81 17.55 7.93 -1.32
C PRO A 81 17.29 9.05 -0.30
N HIS A 82 16.22 8.93 0.50
CA HIS A 82 15.91 9.83 1.61
C HIS A 82 15.36 9.05 2.83
N PRO A 83 15.34 9.64 4.04
CA PRO A 83 14.85 8.96 5.24
C PRO A 83 13.38 8.52 5.12
N VAL A 84 13.15 7.22 5.27
CA VAL A 84 11.82 6.59 5.25
C VAL A 84 11.47 5.98 6.61
N ARG A 85 10.18 5.87 6.92
CA ARG A 85 9.73 5.12 8.11
C ARG A 85 9.85 3.62 7.84
N THR A 86 9.86 2.81 8.90
CA THR A 86 10.05 1.36 8.78
C THR A 86 8.99 0.68 7.90
N LEU A 87 7.70 1.01 8.06
CA LEU A 87 6.65 0.41 7.21
C LEU A 87 6.73 0.92 5.77
N ASP A 88 6.97 2.21 5.56
CA ASP A 88 7.23 2.79 4.24
C ASP A 88 8.38 2.06 3.52
N ALA A 89 9.48 1.77 4.23
CA ALA A 89 10.62 1.03 3.70
C ALA A 89 10.23 -0.38 3.22
N LEU A 90 9.36 -1.07 3.98
CA LEU A 90 8.84 -2.39 3.61
C LEU A 90 7.90 -2.32 2.39
N HIS A 91 7.05 -1.28 2.30
CA HIS A 91 6.22 -1.07 1.11
C HIS A 91 7.07 -0.81 -0.14
N LEU A 92 8.06 0.07 -0.05
CA LEU A 92 8.97 0.36 -1.16
C LEU A 92 9.80 -0.88 -1.54
N ALA A 93 10.29 -1.63 -0.57
CA ALA A 93 11.01 -2.89 -0.82
C ALA A 93 10.13 -3.93 -1.51
N SER A 94 8.84 -4.02 -1.15
CA SER A 94 7.86 -4.85 -1.85
C SER A 94 7.67 -4.42 -3.31
N MET A 95 7.59 -3.12 -3.58
CA MET A 95 7.49 -2.59 -4.94
C MET A 95 8.75 -2.89 -5.77
N GLU A 96 9.94 -2.75 -5.19
CA GLU A 96 11.20 -3.08 -5.86
C GLU A 96 11.34 -4.57 -6.14
N PHE A 97 10.86 -5.42 -5.23
CA PHE A 97 10.80 -6.85 -5.48
C PHE A 97 9.93 -7.17 -6.71
N LEU A 98 8.73 -6.59 -6.81
CA LEU A 98 7.86 -6.76 -7.98
C LEU A 98 8.54 -6.29 -9.27
N ARG A 99 9.16 -5.10 -9.24
CA ARG A 99 9.92 -4.56 -10.37
C ARG A 99 11.07 -5.49 -10.79
N ALA A 100 11.80 -6.06 -9.83
CA ALA A 100 12.88 -7.01 -10.10
C ALA A 100 12.37 -8.32 -10.73
N GLN A 101 11.11 -8.68 -10.52
CA GLN A 101 10.43 -9.80 -11.20
C GLN A 101 9.84 -9.40 -12.57
N GLY A 102 10.17 -8.21 -13.10
CA GLY A 102 9.67 -7.72 -14.38
C GLY A 102 8.23 -7.23 -14.34
N GLN A 103 7.67 -6.97 -13.16
CA GLN A 103 6.30 -6.47 -13.00
C GLN A 103 6.28 -4.93 -12.91
N PRO A 104 5.77 -4.22 -13.93
CA PRO A 104 5.63 -2.76 -13.85
C PRO A 104 4.52 -2.40 -12.87
N VAL A 105 4.85 -1.54 -11.90
CA VAL A 105 3.98 -1.17 -10.80
C VAL A 105 3.94 0.34 -10.60
N GLN A 106 2.73 0.88 -10.52
CA GLN A 106 2.46 2.28 -10.15
C GLN A 106 1.96 2.35 -8.71
N LEU A 107 2.21 3.45 -8.01
CA LEU A 107 1.82 3.62 -6.60
C LEU A 107 0.53 4.45 -6.47
N ALA A 108 -0.51 3.87 -5.89
CA ALA A 108 -1.67 4.60 -5.39
C ALA A 108 -1.46 4.90 -3.91
N SER A 109 -1.16 6.15 -3.55
CA SER A 109 -0.98 6.60 -2.17
C SER A 109 -1.47 8.04 -1.98
N TYR A 110 -2.05 8.33 -0.82
CA TYR A 110 -2.34 9.69 -0.35
C TYR A 110 -1.27 10.22 0.63
N ASP A 111 -0.27 9.40 0.99
CA ASP A 111 0.86 9.81 1.81
C ASP A 111 1.93 10.49 0.95
N LYS A 112 2.05 11.81 1.11
CA LYS A 112 3.01 12.63 0.36
C LYS A 112 4.47 12.21 0.57
N ARG A 113 4.80 11.65 1.75
CA ARG A 113 6.16 11.19 2.07
C ARG A 113 6.47 9.89 1.33
N LEU A 114 5.52 8.94 1.32
CA LEU A 114 5.68 7.70 0.58
C LEU A 114 5.78 7.97 -0.92
N LEU A 115 4.93 8.85 -1.45
CA LEU A 115 4.98 9.28 -2.86
C LEU A 115 6.33 9.91 -3.23
N ALA A 116 6.91 10.74 -2.36
CA ALA A 116 8.22 11.34 -2.61
C ALA A 116 9.31 10.27 -2.68
N ALA A 117 9.36 9.38 -1.69
CA ALA A 117 10.34 8.29 -1.66
C ALA A 117 10.19 7.32 -2.85
N ALA A 118 8.96 7.04 -3.28
CA ALA A 118 8.68 6.21 -4.45
C ALA A 118 9.18 6.86 -5.75
N ARG A 119 8.98 8.18 -5.91
CA ARG A 119 9.50 8.93 -7.06
C ARG A 119 11.03 8.92 -7.11
N ASP A 120 11.71 9.05 -5.98
CA ASP A 120 13.18 8.95 -5.93
C ASP A 120 13.70 7.58 -6.33
N LEU A 121 12.87 6.54 -6.17
CA LEU A 121 13.13 5.19 -6.66
C LEU A 121 12.64 4.95 -8.10
N ASN A 122 12.17 5.99 -8.80
CA ASN A 122 11.61 5.93 -10.15
C ASN A 122 10.33 5.09 -10.26
N PHE A 123 9.43 5.19 -9.28
CA PHE A 123 8.06 4.68 -9.40
C PHE A 123 7.09 5.81 -9.73
N ASP A 124 6.18 5.52 -10.65
CA ASP A 124 5.13 6.47 -11.05
C ASP A 124 3.94 6.41 -10.08
N PRO A 125 3.44 7.57 -9.60
CA PRO A 125 2.20 7.63 -8.86
C PRO A 125 0.99 7.45 -9.79
N VAL A 126 -0.08 6.90 -9.25
CA VAL A 126 -1.42 6.93 -9.87
C VAL A 126 -2.04 8.30 -9.60
N ASP A 127 -2.78 8.83 -10.59
CA ASP A 127 -3.60 10.03 -10.42
C ASP A 127 -4.89 9.64 -9.66
N LEU A 128 -5.06 10.18 -8.44
CA LEU A 128 -6.12 9.83 -7.48
C LEU A 128 -7.05 11.01 -7.22
#